data_AF-A0A158RIH1-F1
#
_entry.id   AF-A0A158RIH1-F1
#
_cell.length_a   1.000
_cell.length_b   1.000
_cell.length_c   1.000
_cell.angle_alpha   90.00
_cell.angle_beta   90.00
_cell.angle_gamma   90.00
#
_symmetry.space_group_name_H-M   'P 1'
#
loop_
_entity.id
_entity.type
_entity.pdbx_description
1 polymer ?
#
loop_
_entity_poly.entity_id
_entity_poly.type
_entity_poly.pdbx_seq_one_letter_code
_entity_poly.pdbx_strand_id
1 'polypeptide(L)' 'MSNGIGRSKENLPTDANHVSAKDRAYQKRMAKQKQQERNGDRG' A
#
# COMPACT_ATOMS: atom_id res chain seq x y z
N MET A 1 18.70 -25.81 -10.56
CA MET A 1 18.88 -25.47 -9.14
C MET A 1 18.11 -24.17 -8.87
N SER A 2 16.96 -24.25 -8.21
CA SER A 2 16.20 -23.06 -7.77
C SER A 2 16.84 -22.56 -6.48
N ASN A 3 17.86 -21.70 -6.62
CA ASN A 3 18.43 -21.03 -5.45
C ASN A 3 17.43 -19.95 -5.03
N GLY A 4 16.99 -20.08 -3.78
CA GLY A 4 15.98 -19.22 -3.19
C GLY A 4 16.28 -17.75 -3.37
N ILE A 5 15.22 -16.98 -3.28
CA ILE A 5 14.93 -16.08 -2.16
C ILE A 5 13.67 -15.39 -2.67
N GLY A 6 12.52 -15.83 -2.18
CA GLY A 6 11.32 -15.00 -2.22
C GLY A 6 11.60 -13.78 -1.33
N ARG A 7 12.40 -12.83 -1.83
CA ARG A 7 12.62 -11.56 -1.17
C ARG A 7 11.22 -10.97 -1.13
N SER A 8 10.68 -10.82 0.07
CA SER A 8 9.67 -9.79 0.28
C SER A 8 10.21 -8.58 -0.47
N LYS A 9 9.48 -8.07 -1.47
CA LYS A 9 9.87 -6.85 -2.19
C LYS A 9 9.86 -5.75 -1.14
N GLU A 10 10.98 -5.62 -0.43
CA GLU A 10 11.21 -4.53 0.48
C GLU A 10 11.04 -3.29 -0.37
N ASN A 11 10.17 -2.40 0.10
CA ASN A 11 9.90 -1.15 -0.55
C ASN A 11 11.12 -0.24 -0.30
N LEU A 12 12.22 -0.55 -0.98
CA LEU A 12 13.50 0.12 -0.85
C LEU A 12 13.41 1.50 -1.48
N PRO A 13 14.09 2.53 -0.94
CA PRO A 13 14.08 3.89 -1.51
C PRO A 13 14.60 3.95 -2.95
N THR A 14 15.32 2.92 -3.39
CA THR A 14 15.85 2.77 -4.74
C THR A 14 14.92 2.01 -5.70
N ASP A 15 13.78 1.49 -5.23
CA ASP A 15 12.79 0.84 -6.09
C ASP A 15 12.03 1.90 -6.90
N ALA A 16 11.78 1.60 -8.17
CA ALA A 16 10.96 2.44 -9.04
C ALA A 16 9.55 2.65 -8.48
N ASN A 17 9.03 1.69 -7.70
CA ASN A 17 7.74 1.79 -7.02
C ASN A 17 7.89 2.10 -5.53
N HIS A 18 8.95 2.80 -5.12
CA HIS A 18 9.13 3.14 -3.71
C HIS A 18 7.96 3.99 -3.19
N VAL A 19 7.37 3.59 -2.07
CA VAL A 19 6.35 4.35 -1.36
C VAL A 19 6.82 4.49 0.07
N SER A 20 7.05 5.74 0.49
CA SER A 20 7.49 6.01 1.84
C SER A 20 6.42 5.57 2.86
N ALA A 21 6.85 5.31 4.10
CA ALA A 21 5.92 4.97 5.19
C ALA A 21 4.85 6.06 5.40
N LYS A 22 5.20 7.33 5.17
CA LYS A 22 4.30 8.48 5.28
C LYS A 22 3.24 8.45 4.18
N ASP A 23 3.66 8.25 2.93
CA ASP A 23 2.75 8.19 1.79
C ASP A 23 1.81 6.99 1.90
N ARG A 24 2.34 5.85 2.35
CA ARG A 24 1.54 4.66 2.63
C ARG A 24 0.48 4.90 3.70
N ALA A 25 0.83 5.62 4.77
CA ALA A 25 -0.10 5.98 5.83
C ALA A 25 -1.19 6.94 5.32
N TYR A 26 -0.82 7.93 4.50
CA TYR A 26 -1.75 8.85 3.87
C TYR A 26 -2.73 8.13 2.93
N GLN A 27 -2.24 7.26 2.04
CA GLN A 27 -3.07 6.46 1.15
C GLN A 27 -4.08 5.60 1.93
N LYS A 28 -3.66 4.99 3.05
CA LYS A 28 -4.57 4.23 3.92
C LYS A 28 -5.67 5.11 4.52
N ARG A 29 -5.37 6.35 4.93
CA ARG A 29 -6.37 7.29 5.46
C ARG A 29 -7.41 7.64 4.40
N MET A 30 -6.97 7.98 3.19
CA MET A 30 -7.86 8.31 2.08
C MET A 30 -8.70 7.11 1.63
N ALA A 31 -8.11 5.91 1.59
CA ALA A 31 -8.83 4.70 1.24
C ALA A 31 -9.93 4.38 2.26
N LYS A 32 -9.67 4.58 3.56
CA LYS A 32 -10.65 4.39 4.62
C LYS A 32 -11.81 5.39 4.51
N GLN A 33 -11.53 6.66 4.21
CA GLN A 33 -12.57 7.68 3.98
C GLN A 33 -13.45 7.30 2.79
N LYS A 34 -12.86 6.93 1.65
CA LYS A 34 -13.60 6.48 0.46
C LYS A 34 -14.46 5.23 0.71
N GLN A 35 -13.99 4.30 1.55
CA GLN A 35 -14.80 3.14 1.93
C GLN A 35 -16.00 3.52 2.79
N GLN A 36 -15.86 4.50 3.68
CA GLN A 36 -16.98 4.99 4.50
C GLN A 36 -18.02 5.69 3.64
N GLU A 37 -17.62 6.55 2.69
CA GLU A 37 -18.54 7.20 1.74
C GLU A 37 -19.33 6.17 0.92
N ARG A 38 -18.66 5.14 0.38
CA ARG A 38 -19.33 4.07 -0.37
C ARG A 38 -20.29 3.21 0.45
N ASN A 39 -20.04 3.10 1.75
CA ASN A 39 -20.93 2.33 2.64
C ASN A 39 -22.08 3.18 3.17
N GLY A 40 -21.92 4.51 3.24
CA GLY A 40 -23.01 5.45 3.58
C GLY A 40 -24.03 5.59 2.44
N ASP A 41 -23.61 5.44 1.18
CA ASP A 41 -24.46 5.51 -0.02
C ASP A 41 -25.25 4.21 -0.29
N ARG A 42 -25.10 3.19 0.55
CA ARG A 42 -25.91 1.95 0.54
C ARG A 42 -26.93 1.87 1.67
N GLY A 43 -27.11 2.96 2.42
CA GLY A 43 -28.08 3.09 3.52
C GLY A 43 -29.43 3.60 3.04
#